data_AF-M2S7D0-F1
#
_entry.id   AF-M2S7D0-F1
#
_cell.length_a   1.000
_cell.length_b   1.000
_cell.length_c   1.000
_cell.angle_alpha   90.00
_cell.angle_beta   90.00
_cell.angle_gamma   90.00
#
_symmetry.space_group_name_H-M   'P 1'
#
loop_
_entity.id
_entity.type
_entity.pdbx_description
1 polymer ?
#
loop_
_entity_poly.entity_id
_entity_poly.type
_entity_poly.pdbx_seq_one_letter_code
_entity_poly.pdbx_strand_id
1 'polypeptide(L)'
;MVIKLVKHHMKFVLERELIIKKSGVDCFQFTILAKSKRGGPVKPGNAKFSVKIIHENGTEIPQENIDIKNLKEAKYRVTYKVSEHGDYTIHCLLNNRDIKGSPWVQQC
;
A
#
# COMPACT_ATOMS: atom_id res chain seq x y z
N MET A 1 23.15 31.63 12.26
CA MET A 1 22.96 32.43 11.03
C MET A 1 21.73 33.30 11.24
N VAL A 2 21.88 34.62 11.15
CA VAL A 2 20.86 35.60 11.58
C VAL A 2 19.79 35.73 10.50
N ILE A 3 18.56 35.29 10.79
CA ILE A 3 17.42 35.39 9.85
C ILE A 3 16.76 36.75 10.08
N LYS A 4 16.83 37.62 9.08
CA LYS A 4 16.20 38.95 9.05
C LYS A 4 14.71 38.78 8.74
N LEU A 5 13.85 39.24 9.64
CA LEU A 5 12.39 39.15 9.55
C LEU A 5 11.84 40.36 8.78
N VAL A 6 11.05 40.15 7.73
CA VAL A 6 10.14 41.17 7.19
C VAL A 6 8.77 40.52 7.00
N LYS A 7 7.79 40.96 7.79
CA LYS A 7 6.39 40.52 7.71
C LYS A 7 5.62 41.51 6.84
N HIS A 8 4.92 41.03 5.81
CA HIS A 8 3.64 41.61 5.40
C HIS A 8 2.83 40.58 4.59
N HIS A 9 1.60 40.35 5.03
CA HIS A 9 0.50 39.59 4.40
C HIS A 9 0.57 38.04 4.37
N MET A 10 -0.08 37.47 5.38
CA MET A 10 -0.97 36.29 5.32
C MET A 10 -0.67 35.20 4.27
N LYS A 11 0.04 34.16 4.70
CA LYS A 11 -0.44 32.77 4.71
C LYS A 11 0.57 31.91 5.48
N PHE A 12 0.23 31.58 6.72
CA PHE A 12 0.81 30.46 7.45
C PHE A 12 0.52 29.19 6.64
N VAL A 13 1.51 28.68 5.91
CA VAL A 13 1.42 27.36 5.27
C VAL A 13 2.67 26.59 5.63
N LEU A 14 2.52 25.81 6.70
CA LEU A 14 3.16 24.52 6.96
C LEU A 14 4.69 24.46 6.94
N GLU A 15 5.34 24.98 8.00
CA GLU A 15 6.66 24.51 8.46
C GLU A 15 6.53 23.41 9.52
N ARG A 16 5.66 22.41 9.29
CA ARG A 16 5.47 21.24 10.15
C ARG A 16 5.23 20.04 9.23
N GLU A 17 6.04 19.00 9.15
CA GLU A 17 7.26 18.61 9.85
C GLU A 17 8.13 17.93 8.78
N LEU A 18 9.42 18.22 8.76
CA LEU A 18 10.39 17.24 8.28
C LEU A 18 10.38 16.09 9.30
N ILE A 19 9.32 15.27 9.29
CA ILE A 19 9.36 13.97 9.95
C ILE A 19 10.47 13.25 9.25
N ILE A 20 11.58 13.17 9.96
CA ILE A 20 12.77 12.39 9.72
C ILE A 20 12.43 11.29 8.72
N LYS A 21 12.83 11.43 7.44
CA LYS A 21 13.01 10.27 6.57
C LYS A 21 14.16 9.47 7.19
N LYS A 22 13.90 8.79 8.30
CA LYS A 22 14.72 7.67 8.73
C LYS A 22 14.72 6.78 7.51
N SER A 23 15.89 6.49 6.98
CA SER A 23 16.08 5.65 5.79
C SER A 23 15.52 4.26 6.06
N GLY A 24 14.20 4.11 5.98
CA GLY A 24 13.43 2.90 6.18
C GLY A 24 12.89 2.43 4.84
N VAL A 25 12.64 1.12 4.73
CA VAL A 25 11.96 0.55 3.58
C VAL A 25 10.51 1.03 3.63
N ASP A 26 10.13 1.88 2.68
CA ASP A 26 8.79 2.46 2.58
C ASP A 26 7.98 1.86 1.42
N CYS A 27 8.58 0.96 0.65
CA CYS A 27 8.03 0.35 -0.56
C CYS A 27 8.14 -1.17 -0.46
N PHE A 28 6.99 -1.84 -0.48
CA PHE A 28 6.88 -3.28 -0.30
C PHE A 28 6.21 -3.92 -1.50
N GLN A 29 6.45 -5.22 -1.69
CA GLN A 29 5.80 -5.99 -2.74
C GLN A 29 5.48 -7.42 -2.29
N PHE A 30 4.37 -7.95 -2.78
CA PHE A 30 4.06 -9.38 -2.72
C PHE A 30 3.45 -9.85 -4.03
N THR A 31 3.42 -11.17 -4.24
CA THR A 31 2.86 -11.78 -5.44
C THR A 31 1.67 -12.67 -5.11
N ILE A 32 0.54 -12.42 -5.75
CA ILE A 32 -0.63 -13.28 -5.73
C ILE A 32 -0.46 -14.37 -6.78
N LEU A 33 -0.62 -15.62 -6.37
CA LEU A 33 -0.69 -16.78 -7.25
C LEU A 33 -2.15 -17.21 -7.43
N ALA A 34 -2.76 -16.87 -8.55
CA ALA A 34 -4.12 -17.26 -8.86
C ALA A 34 -4.18 -18.74 -9.27
N LYS A 35 -5.10 -19.49 -8.67
CA LYS A 35 -5.39 -20.89 -9.00
C LYS A 35 -6.85 -21.05 -9.37
N SER A 36 -7.16 -21.96 -10.29
CA SER A 36 -8.56 -22.29 -10.58
C SER A 36 -9.16 -23.07 -9.40
N LYS A 37 -10.49 -23.10 -9.28
CA LYS A 37 -11.19 -23.91 -8.25
C LYS A 37 -10.77 -25.38 -8.23
N ARG A 38 -10.27 -25.90 -9.36
CA ARG A 38 -9.84 -27.30 -9.53
C ARG A 38 -8.31 -27.46 -9.45
N GLY A 39 -7.58 -26.43 -9.05
CA GLY A 39 -6.11 -26.44 -9.00
C GLY A 39 -5.39 -26.42 -10.35
N GLY A 40 -6.12 -26.60 -11.47
CA GLY A 40 -5.58 -26.54 -12.82
C GLY A 40 -5.24 -25.11 -13.30
N PRO A 41 -4.61 -24.99 -14.48
CA PRO A 41 -4.15 -23.72 -15.04
C PRO A 41 -5.28 -22.69 -15.16
N VAL A 42 -5.01 -21.48 -14.67
CA VAL A 42 -5.93 -20.34 -14.79
C VAL A 42 -5.74 -19.76 -16.19
N LYS A 43 -6.83 -19.66 -16.96
CA LYS A 43 -6.79 -18.90 -18.22
C LYS A 43 -6.35 -17.47 -17.91
N PRO A 44 -5.41 -16.90 -18.67
CA PRO A 44 -5.08 -15.48 -18.54
C PRO A 44 -6.36 -14.67 -18.73
N GLY A 45 -6.79 -13.89 -17.73
CA GLY A 45 -7.89 -12.96 -17.92
C GLY A 45 -8.78 -12.68 -16.69
N ASN A 46 -9.00 -11.39 -16.46
CA ASN A 46 -10.09 -10.75 -15.71
C ASN A 46 -10.28 -11.05 -14.21
N ALA A 47 -9.36 -11.74 -13.54
CA ALA A 47 -9.41 -11.75 -12.07
C ALA A 47 -9.26 -10.31 -11.54
N LYS A 48 -10.32 -9.78 -10.92
CA LYS A 48 -10.35 -8.45 -10.33
C LYS A 48 -9.89 -8.56 -8.87
N PHE A 49 -8.59 -8.43 -8.69
CA PHE A 49 -8.02 -8.28 -7.36
C PHE A 49 -8.15 -6.84 -6.89
N SER A 50 -8.46 -6.66 -5.61
CA SER A 50 -8.34 -5.40 -4.91
C SER A 50 -7.56 -5.62 -3.62
N VAL A 51 -6.89 -4.57 -3.13
CA VAL A 51 -6.11 -4.64 -1.91
C VAL A 51 -6.49 -3.46 -1.03
N LYS A 52 -6.75 -3.72 0.26
CA LYS A 52 -6.93 -2.70 1.28
C LYS A 52 -5.86 -2.91 2.34
N ILE A 53 -5.20 -1.83 2.74
CA ILE A 53 -4.12 -1.90 3.72
C ILE A 53 -4.42 -0.85 4.79
N ILE A 54 -4.55 -1.31 6.02
CA ILE A 54 -5.04 -0.52 7.16
C ILE A 54 -3.95 -0.50 8.22
N HIS A 55 -3.48 0.68 8.59
CA HIS A 55 -2.55 0.87 9.70
C HIS A 55 -3.23 0.54 11.03
N GLU A 56 -2.46 0.18 12.06
CA GLU A 56 -2.96 -0.10 13.41
C GLU A 56 -3.77 1.05 14.04
N ASN A 57 -3.52 2.30 13.62
CA ASN A 57 -4.31 3.45 14.04
C ASN A 57 -5.69 3.57 13.34
N GLY A 58 -6.02 2.63 12.45
CA GLY A 58 -7.27 2.58 11.68
C GLY A 58 -7.24 3.30 10.33
N THR A 59 -6.11 3.93 9.96
CA THR A 59 -5.99 4.66 8.69
C THR A 59 -5.78 3.69 7.53
N GLU A 60 -6.66 3.74 6.51
CA GLU A 60 -6.46 3.03 5.25
C GLU A 60 -5.49 3.80 4.36
N ILE A 61 -4.49 3.13 3.79
CA ILE A 61 -3.59 3.79 2.83
C ILE A 61 -4.36 4.13 1.54
N PRO A 62 -4.05 5.27 0.89
CA PRO A 62 -4.72 5.64 -0.35
C PRO A 62 -4.51 4.62 -1.47
N GLN A 63 -5.55 4.38 -2.29
CA GLN A 63 -5.50 3.38 -3.36
C GLN A 63 -4.46 3.73 -4.44
N GLU A 64 -4.16 5.02 -4.65
CA GLU A 64 -3.09 5.47 -5.54
C GLU A 64 -1.69 5.04 -5.10
N ASN A 65 -1.51 4.68 -3.82
CA ASN A 65 -0.26 4.14 -3.30
C ASN A 65 -0.14 2.63 -3.48
N ILE A 66 -1.11 1.98 -4.13
CA ILE A 66 -1.15 0.54 -4.38
C ILE A 66 -1.20 0.29 -5.89
N ASP A 67 -0.17 -0.38 -6.42
CA ASP A 67 -0.11 -0.82 -7.82
C ASP A 67 -0.32 -2.34 -7.89
N ILE A 68 -1.23 -2.79 -8.76
CA ILE A 68 -1.45 -4.22 -9.05
C ILE A 68 -1.14 -4.49 -10.51
N LYS A 69 -0.01 -5.16 -10.75
CA LYS A 69 0.45 -5.51 -12.11
C LYS A 69 0.23 -6.99 -12.41
N ASN A 70 -0.48 -7.28 -13.49
CA ASN A 70 -0.58 -8.64 -14.04
C ASN A 70 0.76 -9.04 -14.69
N LEU A 71 1.38 -10.11 -14.16
CA LEU A 71 2.67 -10.62 -14.62
C LEU A 71 2.56 -11.79 -15.61
N LYS A 72 1.35 -12.11 -16.10
CA LYS A 72 1.01 -13.31 -16.87
C LYS A 72 1.12 -14.58 -16.00
N GLU A 73 0.80 -15.74 -16.58
CA GLU A 73 0.85 -17.05 -15.88
C GLU A 73 0.12 -17.08 -14.53
N ALA A 74 -1.01 -16.38 -14.43
CA ALA A 74 -1.81 -16.31 -13.20
C ALA A 74 -1.08 -15.65 -12.00
N LYS A 75 -0.04 -14.84 -12.26
CA LYS A 75 0.70 -14.09 -11.24
C LYS A 75 0.32 -12.60 -11.28
N TYR A 76 0.11 -12.02 -10.11
CA TYR A 76 -0.17 -10.59 -9.96
C TYR A 76 0.75 -10.02 -8.90
N ARG A 77 1.54 -9.02 -9.25
CA ARG A 77 2.41 -8.32 -8.29
C ARG A 77 1.67 -7.13 -7.72
N VAL A 78 1.60 -7.08 -6.40
CA VAL A 78 1.13 -5.92 -5.66
C VAL A 78 2.37 -5.18 -5.17
N THR A 79 2.44 -3.88 -5.44
CA THR A 79 3.43 -2.96 -4.88
C THR A 79 2.67 -1.93 -4.08
N TYR A 80 3.13 -1.59 -2.88
CA TYR A 80 2.52 -0.51 -2.12
C TYR A 80 3.55 0.28 -1.31
N LYS A 81 3.18 1.52 -1.01
CA LYS A 81 3.99 2.42 -0.20
C LYS A 81 3.28 2.81 1.09
N VAL A 82 4.04 2.90 2.17
CA VAL A 82 3.57 3.33 3.49
C VAL A 82 4.42 4.49 3.99
N SER A 83 3.80 5.40 4.75
CA SER A 83 4.46 6.61 5.26
C SER A 83 4.74 6.58 6.74
N GLU A 84 4.15 5.64 7.47
CA GLU A 84 4.25 5.49 8.92
C GLU A 84 4.86 4.12 9.24
N HIS A 85 5.59 4.06 10.36
CA HIS A 85 6.04 2.78 10.91
C HIS A 85 4.94 2.20 11.77
N GLY A 86 4.79 0.87 11.72
CA GLY A 86 3.79 0.17 12.53
C GLY A 86 3.24 -1.07 11.84
N ASP A 87 2.23 -1.64 12.47
CA ASP A 87 1.55 -2.81 11.92
C ASP A 87 0.49 -2.40 10.90
N TYR A 88 0.53 -3.07 9.75
CA TYR A 88 -0.44 -2.90 8.67
C TYR A 88 -1.20 -4.21 8.44
N THR A 89 -2.53 -4.15 8.57
CA THR A 89 -3.41 -5.26 8.19
C THR A 89 -3.69 -5.19 6.69
N ILE A 90 -3.26 -6.22 5.96
CA ILE A 90 -3.39 -6.32 4.51
C ILE A 90 -4.54 -7.27 4.17
N HIS A 91 -5.57 -6.71 3.54
CA HIS A 91 -6.64 -7.45 2.89
C HIS A 91 -6.35 -7.57 1.41
N CYS A 92 -6.10 -8.78 0.92
CA CYS A 92 -6.06 -9.10 -0.49
C CYS A 92 -7.36 -9.79 -0.91
N LEU A 93 -8.13 -9.13 -1.76
CA LEU A 93 -9.48 -9.56 -2.11
C LEU A 93 -9.58 -9.99 -3.57
N LEU A 94 -10.40 -11.01 -3.82
CA LEU A 94 -10.89 -11.38 -5.15
C LEU A 94 -12.41 -11.28 -5.14
N ASN A 95 -12.98 -10.40 -5.97
CA ASN A 95 -14.43 -10.13 -5.99
C ASN A 95 -14.99 -9.76 -4.59
N ASN A 96 -14.32 -8.83 -3.89
CA ASN A 96 -14.69 -8.35 -2.55
C ASN A 96 -14.69 -9.41 -1.44
N ARG A 97 -13.95 -10.51 -1.61
CA ARG A 97 -13.74 -11.52 -0.57
C ARG A 97 -12.26 -11.77 -0.39
N ASP A 98 -11.81 -11.88 0.85
CA ASP A 98 -10.44 -12.25 1.18
C ASP A 98 -10.03 -13.56 0.48
N ILE A 99 -8.84 -13.54 -0.12
CA ILE A 99 -8.22 -14.76 -0.63
C ILE A 99 -7.69 -15.61 0.52
N LYS A 100 -7.32 -16.86 0.23
CA LYS A 100 -6.68 -17.73 1.22
C LYS A 100 -5.41 -17.05 1.79
N GLY A 101 -5.33 -16.97 3.12
CA GLY A 101 -4.22 -16.34 3.84
C GLY A 101 -4.40 -14.84 4.07
N SER A 102 -5.47 -14.24 3.53
CA SER A 102 -5.89 -12.88 3.83
C SER A 102 -6.98 -12.88 4.91
N PRO A 103 -7.00 -11.89 5.81
CA PRO A 103 -5.97 -10.86 6.00
C PRO A 103 -4.71 -11.40 6.70
N TRP A 104 -3.61 -10.65 6.59
CA TRP A 104 -2.40 -10.84 7.41
C TRP A 104 -1.84 -9.50 7.89
N VAL A 105 -1.02 -9.52 8.94
CA VAL A 105 -0.33 -8.34 9.46
C VAL A 105 1.09 -8.28 8.90
N GLN A 106 1.51 -7.10 8.45
CA GLN A 106 2.89 -6.80 8.10
C GLN A 106 3.40 -5.60 8.91
N GLN A 107 4.51 -5.82 9.60
CA GLN A 107 5.25 -4.75 10.26
C GLN A 107 6.09 -3.97 9.23
N CYS A 108 5.93 -2.66 9.20
CA CYS A 108 6.63 -1.75 8.27
C CYS A 108 7.43 -0.67 9.02
#